data_AF-A0A6L5EH13-F1
#
_entry.id   AF-A0A6L5EH13-F1
#
_cell.length_a   1.000
_cell.length_b   1.000
_cell.length_c   1.000
_cell.angle_alpha   90.00
_cell.angle_beta   90.00
_cell.angle_gamma   90.00
#
_symmetry.space_group_name_H-M   'P 1'
#
loop_
_entity.id
_entity.type
_entity.pdbx_description
1 polymer ?
#
loop_
_entity_poly.entity_id
_entity_poly.type
_entity_poly.pdbx_seq_one_letter_code
_entity_poly.pdbx_strand_id
1 'polypeptide(L)'
;ASPSVDAVLTAIQAVTGEAGCLLIVKNYTGDRLNFGLAAEKARRLGYNVEMLIVGDDISLPDNKQPRGIAGTILVHKVAGYFAERGFNLATVLREAQYAANNTFSLGVALSSCHLPQEAESAPRHQPGHAELGMGIHGEPGASTIATHNSAEIMQI
;
A
#
# COMPACT_ATOMS: atom_id res chain seq x y z
N ALA A 1 0.17 4.20 11.55
CA ALA A 1 0.18 5.67 11.37
C ALA A 1 1.10 6.02 10.20
N SER A 2 0.71 6.98 9.35
CA SER A 2 1.56 7.48 8.23
C SER A 2 2.77 8.26 8.78
N PRO A 3 3.92 8.25 8.09
CA PRO A 3 5.03 9.17 8.40
C PRO A 3 4.61 10.63 8.14
N SER A 4 5.28 11.56 8.82
CA SER A 4 5.06 13.00 8.63
C SER A 4 5.61 13.48 7.28
N VAL A 5 5.05 14.60 6.80
CA VAL A 5 5.51 15.29 5.58
C VAL A 5 7.02 15.57 5.62
N ASP A 6 7.53 16.06 6.76
CA ASP A 6 8.94 16.43 6.88
C ASP A 6 9.86 15.21 6.90
N ALA A 7 9.41 14.07 7.44
CA ALA A 7 10.15 12.82 7.38
C ALA A 7 10.29 12.33 5.92
N VAL A 8 9.21 12.38 5.14
CA VAL A 8 9.22 11.99 3.72
C VAL A 8 10.09 12.95 2.91
N LEU A 9 9.97 14.27 3.13
CA LEU A 9 10.80 15.27 2.46
C LEU A 9 12.29 15.08 2.77
N THR A 10 12.62 14.81 4.04
CA THR A 10 14.00 14.52 4.46
C THR A 10 14.56 13.30 3.72
N ALA A 11 13.77 12.24 3.58
CA ALA A 11 14.18 11.06 2.83
C ALA A 11 14.42 11.39 1.35
N ILE A 12 13.51 12.15 0.71
CA ILE A 12 13.67 12.58 -0.69
C ILE A 12 14.99 13.33 -0.86
N GLN A 13 15.26 14.33 -0.02
CA GLN A 13 16.48 15.13 -0.09
C GLN A 13 17.75 14.31 0.13
N ALA A 14 17.69 13.29 0.99
CA ALA A 14 18.84 12.48 1.34
C ALA A 14 19.28 11.51 0.23
N VAL A 15 18.35 11.06 -0.64
CA VAL A 15 18.63 9.98 -1.60
C VAL A 15 18.36 10.33 -3.07
N THR A 16 17.85 11.53 -3.36
CA THR A 16 17.48 11.92 -4.73
C THR A 16 18.55 12.79 -5.39
N GLY A 17 19.17 12.28 -6.45
CA GLY A 17 20.06 13.06 -7.33
C GLY A 17 19.34 13.59 -8.57
N GLU A 18 20.09 14.01 -9.59
CA GLU A 18 19.54 14.56 -10.85
C GLU A 18 18.64 13.58 -11.61
N ALA A 19 18.83 12.26 -11.40
CA ALA A 19 17.98 11.22 -11.98
C ALA A 19 16.52 11.28 -11.48
N GLY A 20 16.27 11.94 -10.34
CA GLY A 20 14.97 12.00 -9.70
C GLY A 20 14.62 10.77 -8.86
N CYS A 21 13.43 10.76 -8.26
CA CYS A 21 12.94 9.63 -7.47
C CYS A 21 11.45 9.33 -7.71
N LEU A 22 11.08 8.07 -7.51
CA LEU A 22 9.69 7.59 -7.54
C LEU A 22 9.22 7.26 -6.13
N LEU A 23 8.17 7.93 -5.67
CA LEU A 23 7.46 7.60 -4.45
C LEU A 23 6.40 6.53 -4.75
N ILE A 24 6.55 5.35 -4.15
CA ILE A 24 5.52 4.28 -4.21
C ILE A 24 4.73 4.32 -2.91
N VAL A 25 3.44 4.66 -3.01
CA VAL A 25 2.58 5.01 -1.88
C VAL A 25 1.37 4.08 -1.85
N LYS A 26 1.14 3.38 -0.74
CA LYS A 26 -0.08 2.58 -0.56
C LYS A 26 -1.30 3.51 -0.50
N ASN A 27 -2.44 3.10 -1.04
CA ASN A 27 -3.64 3.95 -1.12
C ASN A 27 -4.36 4.09 0.23
N TYR A 28 -3.74 4.81 1.17
CA TYR A 28 -4.30 5.26 2.44
C TYR A 28 -4.31 6.77 2.49
N THR A 29 -5.37 7.37 3.03
CA THR A 29 -5.54 8.83 3.06
C THR A 29 -4.36 9.55 3.70
N GLY A 30 -3.87 9.07 4.85
CA GLY A 30 -2.72 9.66 5.54
C GLY A 30 -1.46 9.62 4.68
N ASP A 31 -1.16 8.48 4.09
CA ASP A 31 0.01 8.30 3.22
C ASP A 31 -0.09 9.22 1.99
N ARG A 32 -1.23 9.26 1.31
CA ARG A 32 -1.43 10.11 0.12
C ARG A 32 -1.26 11.59 0.40
N LEU A 33 -1.83 12.08 1.50
CA LEU A 33 -1.72 13.50 1.87
C LEU A 33 -0.28 13.85 2.27
N ASN A 34 0.35 13.02 3.10
CA ASN A 34 1.69 13.31 3.62
C ASN A 34 2.77 13.20 2.52
N PHE A 35 2.74 12.14 1.71
CA PHE A 35 3.68 11.96 0.60
C PHE A 35 3.41 12.95 -0.54
N GLY A 36 2.15 13.24 -0.84
CA GLY A 36 1.78 14.22 -1.86
C GLY A 36 2.30 15.62 -1.53
N LEU A 37 2.11 16.08 -0.28
CA LEU A 37 2.65 17.38 0.15
C LEU A 37 4.18 17.38 0.19
N ALA A 38 4.82 16.27 0.59
CA ALA A 38 6.27 16.14 0.55
C ALA A 38 6.82 16.21 -0.88
N ALA A 39 6.17 15.53 -1.84
CA ALA A 39 6.52 15.60 -3.26
C ALA A 39 6.41 17.03 -3.81
N GLU A 40 5.34 17.75 -3.49
CA GLU A 40 5.17 19.15 -3.88
C GLU A 40 6.26 20.06 -3.29
N LYS A 41 6.59 19.89 -2.00
CA LYS A 41 7.71 20.61 -1.38
C LYS A 41 9.04 20.28 -2.07
N ALA A 42 9.30 19.02 -2.37
CA ALA A 42 10.53 18.59 -3.05
C ALA A 42 10.64 19.15 -4.47
N ARG A 43 9.55 19.14 -5.25
CA ARG A 43 9.50 19.77 -6.59
C ARG A 43 9.82 21.26 -6.54
N ARG A 44 9.30 21.99 -5.55
CA ARG A 44 9.64 23.41 -5.33
C ARG A 44 11.12 23.65 -5.01
N LEU A 45 11.81 22.66 -4.46
CA LEU A 45 13.25 22.70 -4.20
C LEU A 45 14.09 22.24 -5.39
N GLY A 46 13.47 21.92 -6.53
CA GLY A 46 14.15 21.53 -7.77
C GLY A 46 14.34 20.02 -7.97
N TYR A 47 13.81 19.17 -7.07
CA TYR A 47 13.91 17.72 -7.25
C TYR A 47 12.89 17.23 -8.29
N ASN A 48 13.32 16.34 -9.17
CA ASN A 48 12.42 15.59 -10.05
C ASN A 48 11.78 14.43 -9.28
N VAL A 49 10.49 14.53 -8.98
CA VAL A 49 9.78 13.55 -8.14
C VAL A 49 8.49 13.13 -8.82
N GLU A 50 8.31 11.81 -8.96
CA GLU A 50 7.05 11.20 -9.38
C GLU A 50 6.42 10.41 -8.24
N MET A 51 5.10 10.20 -8.30
CA MET A 51 4.37 9.46 -7.28
C MET A 51 3.41 8.46 -7.92
N LEU A 52 3.51 7.20 -7.49
CA LEU A 52 2.60 6.11 -7.86
C LEU A 52 1.82 5.67 -6.63
N ILE A 53 0.49 5.73 -6.74
CA ILE A 53 -0.41 5.19 -5.71
C ILE A 53 -0.73 3.73 -6.07
N VAL A 54 -0.50 2.81 -5.13
CA VAL A 54 -0.81 1.38 -5.28
C VAL A 54 -2.11 1.06 -4.54
N GLY A 55 -3.07 0.50 -5.28
CA GLY A 55 -4.35 0.02 -4.76
C GLY A 55 -4.68 -1.34 -5.38
N ASP A 56 -4.10 -2.39 -4.82
CA ASP A 56 -4.18 -3.78 -5.31
C ASP A 56 -5.27 -4.61 -4.61
N ASP A 57 -5.85 -4.13 -3.51
CA ASP A 57 -6.91 -4.83 -2.77
C ASP A 57 -8.24 -4.87 -3.54
N ILE A 58 -8.68 -6.08 -3.92
CA ILE A 58 -9.92 -6.29 -4.67
C ILE A 58 -11.14 -6.58 -3.79
N SER A 59 -10.98 -6.62 -2.46
CA SER A 59 -12.06 -7.05 -1.56
C SER A 59 -13.30 -6.15 -1.56
N LEU A 60 -13.17 -4.87 -1.93
CA LEU A 60 -14.27 -3.91 -1.93
C LEU A 60 -14.51 -3.36 -3.37
N PRO A 61 -15.29 -4.05 -4.21
CA PRO A 61 -15.48 -3.67 -5.62
C PRO A 61 -16.06 -2.25 -5.81
N ASP A 62 -16.93 -1.80 -4.90
CA ASP A 62 -17.56 -0.48 -4.96
C ASP A 62 -16.66 0.65 -4.41
N ASN A 63 -15.51 0.29 -3.82
CA ASN A 63 -14.57 1.27 -3.30
C ASN A 63 -13.76 1.90 -4.42
N LYS A 64 -14.01 3.19 -4.68
CA LYS A 64 -13.26 4.00 -5.67
C LYS A 64 -11.78 4.18 -5.34
N GLN A 65 -11.34 3.83 -4.13
CA GLN A 65 -9.96 3.93 -3.67
C GLN A 65 -9.53 2.60 -3.06
N PRO A 66 -9.25 1.56 -3.90
CA PRO A 66 -8.80 0.26 -3.42
C PRO A 66 -7.58 0.39 -2.53
N ARG A 67 -7.53 -0.33 -1.40
CA ARG A 67 -6.42 -0.27 -0.44
C ARG A 67 -5.14 -0.80 -1.10
N GLY A 68 -4.00 -0.22 -0.74
CA GLY A 68 -2.70 -0.79 -1.11
C GLY A 68 -2.25 -1.80 -0.06
N ILE A 69 -2.09 -3.07 -0.43
CA ILE A 69 -1.74 -4.15 0.50
C ILE A 69 -0.50 -4.90 0.00
N ALA A 70 -0.48 -6.24 0.12
CA ALA A 70 0.69 -7.07 -0.11
C ALA A 70 1.33 -6.88 -1.50
N GLY A 71 0.54 -6.67 -2.55
CA GLY A 71 1.00 -6.51 -3.92
C GLY A 71 1.93 -5.32 -4.14
N THR A 72 1.93 -4.35 -3.22
CA THR A 72 2.87 -3.21 -3.24
C THR A 72 4.33 -3.64 -3.33
N ILE A 73 4.72 -4.76 -2.71
CA ILE A 73 6.11 -5.23 -2.79
C ILE A 73 6.49 -5.72 -4.19
N LEU A 74 5.53 -6.20 -4.98
CA LEU A 74 5.75 -6.61 -6.37
C LEU A 74 5.97 -5.37 -7.25
N VAL A 75 5.24 -4.29 -6.98
CA VAL A 75 5.45 -2.99 -7.61
C VAL A 75 6.86 -2.45 -7.30
N HIS A 76 7.30 -2.54 -6.03
CA HIS A 76 8.69 -2.20 -5.67
C HIS A 76 9.70 -3.04 -6.47
N LYS A 77 9.44 -4.34 -6.64
CA LYS A 77 10.36 -5.25 -7.33
C LYS A 77 10.53 -4.88 -8.81
N VAL A 78 9.46 -4.48 -9.48
CA VAL A 78 9.49 -4.02 -10.87
C VAL A 78 10.15 -2.64 -10.97
N ALA A 79 9.74 -1.67 -10.15
CA ALA A 79 10.35 -0.34 -10.14
C ALA A 79 11.88 -0.42 -9.90
N GLY A 80 12.29 -1.20 -8.90
CA GLY A 80 13.69 -1.43 -8.57
C GLY A 80 14.47 -2.09 -9.72
N TYR A 81 13.87 -3.02 -10.47
CA TYR A 81 14.53 -3.65 -11.63
C TYR A 81 14.97 -2.63 -12.69
N PHE A 82 14.10 -1.66 -13.00
CA PHE A 82 14.38 -0.62 -13.99
C PHE A 82 15.29 0.47 -13.42
N ALA A 83 15.08 0.88 -12.16
CA ALA A 83 15.92 1.87 -11.50
C ALA A 83 17.39 1.41 -11.39
N GLU A 84 17.63 0.18 -10.94
CA GLU A 84 18.99 -0.40 -10.83
C GLU A 84 19.72 -0.53 -12.18
N ARG A 85 18.97 -0.56 -13.29
CA ARG A 85 19.53 -0.61 -14.65
C ARG A 85 19.77 0.78 -15.25
N GLY A 86 19.57 1.84 -14.47
CA GLY A 86 19.81 3.22 -14.91
C GLY A 86 18.78 3.75 -15.89
N PHE A 87 17.57 3.16 -15.96
CA PHE A 87 16.48 3.75 -16.75
C PHE A 87 16.02 5.08 -16.12
N ASN A 88 15.53 5.98 -16.97
CA ASN A 88 15.02 7.28 -16.51
C ASN A 88 13.74 7.15 -15.67
N LEU A 89 13.45 8.19 -14.86
CA LEU A 89 12.31 8.21 -13.95
C LEU A 89 10.96 7.93 -14.63
N ALA A 90 10.75 8.45 -15.84
CA ALA A 90 9.53 8.22 -16.60
C ALA A 90 9.33 6.73 -16.96
N THR A 91 10.41 6.03 -17.31
CA THR A 91 10.37 4.59 -17.58
C THR A 91 10.11 3.79 -16.31
N VAL A 92 10.77 4.15 -15.21
CA VAL A 92 10.54 3.51 -13.90
C VAL A 92 9.08 3.68 -13.47
N LEU A 93 8.52 4.89 -13.58
CA LEU A 93 7.11 5.17 -13.31
C LEU A 93 6.19 4.32 -14.20
N ARG A 94 6.42 4.31 -15.52
CA ARG A 94 5.60 3.58 -16.48
C ARG A 94 5.54 2.08 -16.15
N GLU A 95 6.68 1.48 -15.86
CA GLU A 95 6.78 0.05 -15.57
C GLU A 95 6.23 -0.31 -14.18
N ALA A 96 6.44 0.56 -13.19
CA ALA A 96 5.83 0.41 -11.87
C ALA A 96 4.30 0.52 -11.95
N GLN A 97 3.78 1.46 -12.74
CA GLN A 97 2.34 1.60 -12.98
C GLN A 97 1.77 0.38 -13.73
N TYR A 98 2.49 -0.14 -14.71
CA TYR A 98 2.11 -1.37 -15.40
C TYR A 98 2.02 -2.54 -14.43
N ALA A 99 3.01 -2.71 -13.54
CA ALA A 99 2.98 -3.73 -12.50
C ALA A 99 1.78 -3.54 -11.56
N ALA A 100 1.53 -2.32 -11.10
CA ALA A 100 0.41 -2.00 -10.21
C ALA A 100 -0.95 -2.35 -10.86
N ASN A 101 -1.13 -2.05 -12.14
CA ASN A 101 -2.37 -2.35 -12.88
C ASN A 101 -2.59 -3.86 -13.11
N ASN A 102 -1.56 -4.68 -12.95
CA ASN A 102 -1.62 -6.15 -13.13
C ASN A 102 -1.44 -6.90 -11.80
N THR A 103 -1.56 -6.20 -10.66
CA THR A 103 -1.42 -6.79 -9.34
C THR A 103 -2.77 -6.74 -8.62
N PHE A 104 -3.22 -7.91 -8.15
CA PHE A 104 -4.49 -8.07 -7.45
C PHE A 104 -4.24 -8.87 -6.18
N SER A 105 -4.83 -8.42 -5.08
CA SER A 105 -4.66 -9.01 -3.76
C SER A 105 -6.00 -9.14 -3.06
N LEU A 106 -6.21 -10.28 -2.40
CA LEU A 106 -7.37 -10.54 -1.55
C LEU A 106 -6.87 -11.15 -0.23
N GLY A 107 -7.24 -10.51 0.88
CA GLY A 107 -6.87 -10.94 2.22
C GLY A 107 -8.02 -11.62 2.94
N VAL A 108 -7.71 -12.46 3.93
CA VAL A 108 -8.67 -13.04 4.87
C VAL A 108 -8.06 -13.09 6.26
N ALA A 109 -8.85 -12.83 7.29
CA ALA A 109 -8.41 -12.84 8.68
C ALA A 109 -9.32 -13.68 9.57
N LEU A 110 -8.74 -14.45 10.49
CA LEU A 110 -9.51 -15.15 11.54
C LEU A 110 -9.73 -14.25 12.76
N SER A 111 -8.84 -13.29 12.98
CA SER A 111 -8.89 -12.28 14.03
C SER A 111 -8.09 -11.05 13.61
N SER A 112 -8.43 -9.89 14.17
CA SER A 112 -7.61 -8.68 14.01
C SER A 112 -6.27 -8.78 14.76
N CYS A 113 -5.39 -7.79 14.57
CA CYS A 113 -4.11 -7.70 15.27
C CYS A 113 -4.27 -7.15 16.69
N HIS A 114 -3.30 -7.45 17.56
CA HIS A 114 -3.19 -6.82 18.87
C HIS A 114 -2.41 -5.51 18.74
N LEU A 115 -3.01 -4.39 19.15
CA LEU A 115 -2.33 -3.09 19.18
C LEU A 115 -1.68 -2.86 20.55
N PRO A 116 -0.44 -2.34 20.62
CA PRO A 116 0.26 -2.10 21.88
C PRO A 116 -0.49 -1.18 22.86
N GLN A 117 -1.35 -0.31 22.35
CA GLN A 117 -2.10 0.69 23.12
C GLN A 117 -3.49 0.20 23.54
N GLU A 118 -3.95 -0.93 23.01
CA GLU A 118 -5.29 -1.49 23.23
C GLU A 118 -5.22 -2.86 23.93
N ALA A 119 -4.21 -3.04 24.79
CA ALA A 119 -3.90 -4.33 25.42
C ALA A 119 -5.07 -4.93 26.24
N GLU A 120 -6.04 -4.12 26.65
CA GLU A 120 -7.20 -4.56 27.45
C GLU A 120 -8.42 -5.01 26.61
N SER A 121 -8.44 -4.75 25.29
CA SER A 121 -9.52 -5.22 24.42
C SER A 121 -9.06 -6.40 23.56
N ALA A 122 -9.84 -7.48 23.59
CA ALA A 122 -9.62 -8.59 22.66
C ALA A 122 -9.79 -8.10 21.21
N PRO A 123 -8.92 -8.53 20.27
CA PRO A 123 -9.07 -8.17 18.87
C PRO A 123 -10.43 -8.62 18.31
N ARG A 124 -10.95 -7.88 17.32
CA ARG A 124 -12.13 -8.28 16.56
C ARG A 124 -11.98 -9.73 16.08
N HIS A 125 -12.88 -10.60 16.52
CA HIS A 125 -12.88 -12.02 16.24
C HIS A 125 -14.31 -12.57 16.30
N GLN A 126 -14.65 -13.46 15.37
CA GLN A 126 -15.89 -14.23 15.39
C GLN A 126 -15.54 -15.72 15.33
N PRO A 127 -15.74 -16.49 16.42
CA PRO A 127 -15.44 -17.92 16.44
C PRO A 127 -16.11 -18.68 15.31
N GLY A 128 -15.37 -19.59 14.68
CA GLY A 128 -15.83 -20.39 13.53
C GLY A 128 -16.04 -19.62 12.22
N HIS A 129 -15.70 -18.32 12.18
CA HIS A 129 -15.85 -17.48 11.00
C HIS A 129 -14.52 -16.81 10.61
N ALA A 130 -14.38 -16.50 9.33
CA ALA A 130 -13.28 -15.73 8.76
C ALA A 130 -13.80 -14.41 8.16
N GLU A 131 -13.07 -13.33 8.30
CA GLU A 131 -13.38 -12.02 7.72
C GLU A 131 -12.63 -11.84 6.40
N LEU A 132 -13.37 -11.81 5.30
CA LEU A 132 -12.83 -11.57 3.96
C LEU A 132 -12.54 -10.09 3.78
N GLY A 133 -11.32 -9.75 3.36
CA GLY A 133 -10.92 -8.40 3.05
C GLY A 133 -10.62 -7.51 4.26
N MET A 134 -10.36 -8.08 5.45
CA MET A 134 -9.88 -7.28 6.58
C MET A 134 -8.62 -6.50 6.16
N GLY A 135 -8.60 -5.20 6.42
CA GLY A 135 -7.48 -4.35 6.05
C GLY A 135 -6.24 -4.57 6.91
N ILE A 136 -5.06 -4.17 6.41
CA ILE A 136 -3.77 -4.39 7.11
C ILE A 136 -3.62 -3.57 8.41
N HIS A 137 -4.50 -2.63 8.68
CA HIS A 137 -4.58 -1.93 9.96
C HIS A 137 -5.81 -2.35 10.78
N GLY A 138 -6.45 -3.46 10.43
CA GLY A 138 -7.67 -3.95 11.09
C GLY A 138 -8.95 -3.28 10.62
N GLU A 139 -8.92 -2.54 9.50
CA GLU A 139 -10.13 -1.96 8.90
C GLU A 139 -11.15 -3.07 8.59
N PRO A 140 -12.48 -2.78 8.67
CA PRO A 140 -13.50 -3.76 8.33
C PRO A 140 -13.29 -4.36 6.93
N GLY A 141 -13.53 -5.66 6.85
CA GLY A 141 -13.57 -6.41 5.60
C GLY A 141 -14.87 -6.22 4.82
N ALA A 142 -14.95 -6.95 3.72
CA ALA A 142 -16.07 -6.95 2.80
C ALA A 142 -17.22 -7.84 3.28
N SER A 143 -16.89 -9.00 3.87
CA SER A 143 -17.88 -9.98 4.32
C SER A 143 -17.31 -10.93 5.37
N THR A 144 -18.20 -11.66 6.03
CA THR A 144 -17.86 -12.76 6.93
C THR A 144 -18.19 -14.11 6.26
N ILE A 145 -17.28 -15.06 6.36
CA ILE A 145 -17.40 -16.43 5.87
C ILE A 145 -17.59 -17.35 7.07
N ALA A 146 -18.65 -18.17 7.07
CA ALA A 146 -19.01 -19.06 8.18
C ALA A 146 -18.24 -20.39 8.18
N THR A 147 -16.92 -20.32 7.99
CA THR A 147 -16.04 -21.49 8.03
C THR A 147 -14.60 -21.09 8.35
N HIS A 148 -13.83 -22.03 8.91
CA HIS A 148 -12.36 -21.98 8.98
C HIS A 148 -11.71 -23.02 8.07
N ASN A 149 -12.50 -23.72 7.26
CA ASN A 149 -12.00 -24.71 6.32
C ASN A 149 -11.14 -24.01 5.26
N SER A 150 -9.88 -24.39 5.16
CA SER A 150 -8.93 -23.77 4.24
C SER A 150 -9.30 -23.99 2.77
N ALA A 151 -9.87 -25.14 2.41
CA ALA A 151 -10.25 -25.42 1.03
C ALA A 151 -11.44 -24.54 0.59
N GLU A 152 -12.43 -24.36 1.46
CA GLU A 152 -13.58 -23.47 1.19
C GLU A 152 -13.15 -22.01 1.08
N ILE A 153 -12.28 -21.54 1.99
CA ILE A 153 -11.78 -20.16 1.97
C ILE A 153 -10.97 -19.87 0.70
N MET A 154 -10.15 -20.82 0.24
CA MET A 154 -9.32 -20.65 -0.96
C MET A 154 -10.10 -20.69 -2.28
N GLN A 155 -11.36 -21.13 -2.27
CA GLN A 155 -12.21 -21.20 -3.46
C GLN A 155 -13.05 -19.93 -3.70
N ILE A 156 -13.04 -19.00 -2.75
CA ILE A 156 -13.72 -17.69 -2.84
C ILE A 156 -12.87 -16.75 -3.70
#